data_AF-A0A6H5J712-F1
#
_entry.id   AF-A0A6H5J712-F1
#
_cell.length_a   1.000
_cell.length_b   1.000
_cell.length_c   1.000
_cell.angle_alpha   90.00
_cell.angle_beta   90.00
_cell.angle_gamma   90.00
#
_symmetry.space_group_name_H-M   'P 1'
#
loop_
_entity.id
_entity.type
_entity.pdbx_description
1 polymer ?
#
loop_
_entity_poly.entity_id
_entity_poly.type
_entity_poly.pdbx_seq_one_letter_code
_entity_poly.pdbx_strand_id
1 'polypeptide(L)'
;MYVSQVGSKSENNEKNEQNDQNDQDAPSEKKGKKYIPFLSAKQELKRKQEEAQRKKEEILRRKKEKEEAIEKYKQKRKEKNIKLSQKTKKGQPKMQGRLEMLLEKIQSTMA
;
A
#
# COMPACT_ATOMS: atom_id res chain seq x y z
N MET A 1 11.65 -42.34 -10.32
CA MET A 1 11.06 -41.12 -9.72
C MET A 1 9.68 -41.51 -9.21
N TYR A 2 9.46 -41.43 -7.90
CA TYR A 2 8.23 -41.90 -7.27
C TYR A 2 7.08 -40.89 -7.48
N VAL A 3 5.94 -41.39 -7.96
CA VAL A 3 4.65 -40.71 -7.92
C VAL A 3 3.97 -41.12 -6.61
N SER A 4 3.71 -40.16 -5.73
CA SER A 4 2.87 -40.37 -4.55
C SER A 4 1.77 -39.31 -4.55
N GLN A 5 0.62 -39.72 -5.07
CA GLN A 5 -0.63 -38.99 -4.98
C GLN A 5 -1.33 -39.46 -3.70
N VAL A 6 -1.20 -38.67 -2.64
CA VAL A 6 -1.95 -38.84 -1.39
C VAL A 6 -3.16 -37.91 -1.42
N GLY A 7 -4.31 -38.49 -1.12
CA GLY A 7 -5.62 -37.99 -1.47
C GLY A 7 -6.05 -36.72 -0.73
N SER A 8 -6.68 -35.84 -1.50
CA SER A 8 -7.45 -34.71 -1.03
C SER A 8 -8.79 -35.21 -0.46
N LYS A 9 -8.93 -35.22 0.86
CA LYS A 9 -10.25 -35.21 1.54
C LYS A 9 -10.42 -33.86 2.20
N SER A 10 -11.02 -32.93 1.46
CA SER A 10 -11.70 -31.77 2.01
C SER A 10 -13.14 -32.19 2.28
N GLU A 11 -13.63 -32.01 3.50
CA GLU A 11 -15.05 -31.71 3.77
C GLU A 11 -15.24 -31.28 5.24
N ASN A 12 -15.54 -30.00 5.39
CA ASN A 12 -16.53 -29.37 6.28
C ASN A 12 -16.43 -29.61 7.80
N ASN A 13 -16.03 -28.55 8.50
CA ASN A 13 -16.38 -28.35 9.90
C ASN A 13 -16.90 -26.91 10.07
N GLU A 14 -18.17 -26.72 9.73
CA GLU A 14 -18.98 -25.57 10.18
C GLU A 14 -19.69 -25.96 11.48
N LYS A 15 -19.64 -25.05 12.47
CA LYS A 15 -20.40 -24.89 13.74
C LYS A 15 -19.41 -24.41 14.82
N ASN A 16 -19.61 -23.34 15.57
CA ASN A 16 -20.78 -22.52 15.85
C ASN A 16 -20.27 -21.27 16.63
N GLU A 17 -20.21 -20.09 16.03
CA GLU A 17 -20.00 -18.83 16.78
C GLU A 17 -21.38 -18.27 17.13
N GLN A 18 -21.84 -18.54 18.36
CA GLN A 18 -23.05 -17.93 18.90
C GLN A 18 -22.75 -16.51 19.39
N ASN A 19 -23.21 -15.57 18.57
CA ASN A 19 -23.71 -14.22 18.85
C ASN A 19 -23.72 -13.73 20.30
N ASP A 20 -22.98 -12.64 20.52
CA ASP A 20 -23.29 -11.57 21.47
C ASP A 20 -24.61 -10.87 21.06
N GLN A 21 -25.64 -10.92 21.90
CA GLN A 21 -26.71 -9.92 21.92
C GLN A 21 -27.13 -9.59 23.36
N ASN A 22 -26.74 -8.38 23.77
CA ASN A 22 -27.49 -7.37 24.52
C ASN A 22 -28.43 -7.80 25.66
N ASP A 23 -27.98 -7.58 26.89
CA ASP A 23 -28.86 -7.17 28.00
C ASP A 23 -28.53 -5.71 28.36
N GLN A 24 -29.52 -4.83 28.17
CA GLN A 24 -29.52 -3.48 28.75
C GLN A 24 -30.25 -3.47 30.10
N ASP A 25 -29.83 -2.50 30.92
CA ASP A 25 -30.56 -1.92 32.06
C ASP A 25 -30.41 -2.55 33.45
N ALA A 26 -29.31 -2.19 34.13
CA ALA A 26 -29.29 -1.90 35.57
C ALA A 26 -28.15 -0.91 35.92
N PRO A 27 -28.35 0.11 36.76
CA PRO A 27 -27.25 0.95 37.25
C PRO A 27 -26.52 0.20 38.35
N SER A 28 -25.79 -0.85 37.99
CA SER A 28 -24.96 -1.56 38.95
C SER A 28 -23.68 -0.76 39.20
N GLU A 29 -23.50 -0.38 40.47
CA GLU A 29 -22.31 0.22 41.04
C GLU A 29 -21.05 -0.43 40.45
N LYS A 30 -20.17 0.40 39.88
CA LYS A 30 -18.92 -0.04 39.23
C LYS A 30 -17.97 -0.65 40.27
N LYS A 31 -18.22 -1.91 40.64
CA LYS A 31 -17.26 -2.75 41.37
C LYS A 31 -16.02 -2.87 40.47
N GLY A 32 -14.92 -2.25 40.89
CA GLY A 32 -13.69 -2.16 40.11
C GLY A 32 -13.31 -3.53 39.56
N LYS A 33 -13.20 -3.64 38.23
CA LYS A 33 -12.77 -4.87 37.56
C LYS A 33 -11.42 -5.27 38.18
N LYS A 34 -11.36 -6.44 38.83
CA LYS A 34 -10.12 -6.95 39.42
C LYS A 34 -9.07 -7.03 38.31
N TYR A 35 -7.93 -6.38 38.50
CA TYR A 35 -6.82 -6.42 37.56
C TYR A 35 -6.31 -7.85 37.46
N ILE A 36 -6.43 -8.46 36.28
CA ILE A 36 -5.88 -9.80 35.98
C ILE A 36 -4.62 -9.58 35.12
N PRO A 37 -3.42 -9.72 35.69
CA PRO A 37 -2.16 -9.45 34.98
C PRO A 37 -2.00 -10.23 33.67
N PHE A 38 -2.56 -11.44 33.60
CA PHE A 38 -2.52 -12.26 32.39
C PHE A 38 -3.37 -11.68 31.24
N LEU A 39 -4.54 -11.12 31.55
CA LEU A 39 -5.42 -10.53 30.54
C LEU A 39 -4.83 -9.21 30.01
N SER A 40 -4.26 -8.39 30.89
CA SER A 40 -3.55 -7.17 30.47
C SER A 40 -2.33 -7.50 29.60
N ALA A 41 -1.51 -8.47 30.01
CA ALA A 41 -0.37 -8.93 29.21
C ALA A 41 -0.79 -9.46 27.82
N LYS A 42 -1.87 -10.25 27.74
CA LYS A 42 -2.40 -10.75 26.45
C LYS A 42 -2.88 -9.60 25.57
N GLN A 43 -3.52 -8.58 26.14
CA GLN A 43 -3.98 -7.41 25.40
C GLN A 43 -2.80 -6.55 24.91
N GLU A 44 -1.78 -6.35 25.73
CA GLU A 44 -0.57 -5.63 25.33
C GLU A 44 0.19 -6.35 24.21
N LEU A 45 0.29 -7.67 24.26
CA LEU A 45 0.90 -8.47 23.20
C LEU A 45 0.17 -8.29 21.88
N LYS A 46 -1.18 -8.36 21.88
CA LYS A 46 -1.99 -8.11 20.68
C LYS A 46 -1.76 -6.70 20.13
N ARG A 47 -1.77 -5.68 21.00
CA ARG A 47 -1.49 -4.28 20.60
C ARG A 47 -0.12 -4.14 19.95
N LYS A 48 0.92 -4.74 20.53
CA LYS A 48 2.28 -4.72 19.96
C LYS A 48 2.35 -5.41 18.60
N GLN A 49 1.62 -6.52 18.42
CA GLN A 49 1.54 -7.22 17.14
C GLN A 49 0.84 -6.37 16.06
N GLU A 50 -0.30 -5.77 16.39
CA GLU A 50 -1.04 -4.89 15.49
C GLU A 50 -0.21 -3.65 15.11
N GLU A 51 0.47 -3.03 16.07
CA GLU A 51 1.35 -1.89 15.81
C GLU A 51 2.52 -2.27 14.90
N ALA A 52 3.11 -3.45 15.12
CA ALA A 52 4.18 -3.96 14.25
C ALA A 52 3.68 -4.23 12.82
N GLN A 53 2.46 -4.73 12.65
CA GLN A 53 1.84 -4.93 11.34
C GLN A 53 1.58 -3.59 10.65
N ARG A 54 0.96 -2.62 11.34
CA ARG A 54 0.72 -1.27 10.81
C ARG A 54 2.01 -0.58 10.35
N LYS A 55 3.09 -0.67 11.15
CA LYS A 55 4.40 -0.13 10.78
C LYS A 55 4.96 -0.78 9.51
N LYS A 56 4.82 -2.10 9.36
CA LYS A 56 5.26 -2.81 8.15
C LYS A 56 4.48 -2.37 6.92
N GLU A 57 3.16 -2.25 7.04
CA GLU A 57 2.28 -1.79 5.95
C GLU A 57 2.61 -0.36 5.53
N GLU A 58 2.81 0.55 6.48
CA GLU A 58 3.18 1.94 6.22
C GLU A 58 4.54 2.05 5.52
N ILE A 59 5.53 1.27 5.96
CA ILE A 59 6.85 1.22 5.31
C ILE A 59 6.72 0.70 3.87
N LEU A 60 5.94 -0.37 3.66
CA LEU A 60 5.73 -0.92 2.32
C LEU A 60 5.03 0.08 1.40
N ARG A 61 4.00 0.77 1.92
CA ARG A 61 3.28 1.81 1.18
C ARG A 61 4.22 2.96 0.79
N ARG A 62 5.00 3.49 1.74
CA ARG A 62 5.97 4.57 1.46
C ARG A 62 7.05 4.15 0.47
N LYS A 63 7.50 2.88 0.50
CA LYS A 63 8.44 2.35 -0.50
C LYS A 63 7.82 2.34 -1.89
N LYS A 64 6.59 1.82 -2.03
CA LYS A 64 5.86 1.82 -3.31
C LYS A 64 5.65 3.22 -3.86
N GLU A 65 5.21 4.17 -3.02
CA GLU A 65 5.02 5.57 -3.42
C GLU A 65 6.33 6.21 -3.92
N LYS A 66 7.46 5.93 -3.24
CA LYS A 66 8.79 6.41 -3.68
C LYS A 66 9.22 5.79 -5.00
N GLU A 67 9.07 4.47 -5.14
CA GLU A 67 9.41 3.76 -6.38
C GLU A 67 8.57 4.26 -7.56
N GLU A 68 7.27 4.44 -7.36
CA GLU A 68 6.37 4.98 -8.38
C GLU A 68 6.76 6.41 -8.79
N ALA A 69 7.10 7.27 -7.83
CA ALA A 69 7.56 8.63 -8.12
C ALA A 69 8.88 8.63 -8.93
N ILE A 70 9.81 7.73 -8.59
CA ILE A 70 11.07 7.58 -9.32
C ILE A 70 10.83 7.08 -10.74
N GLU A 71 9.97 6.07 -10.92
CA GLU A 71 9.65 5.54 -12.25
C GLU A 71 8.93 6.58 -13.11
N LYS A 72 7.97 7.32 -12.56
CA LYS A 72 7.34 8.46 -13.25
C LYS A 72 8.37 9.50 -13.69
N TYR A 73 9.34 9.83 -12.83
CA TYR A 73 10.41 10.76 -13.19
C TYR A 73 11.30 10.22 -14.32
N LYS A 74 11.72 8.95 -14.24
CA LYS A 74 12.54 8.30 -15.26
C LYS A 74 11.81 8.24 -16.61
N GLN A 75 10.52 7.90 -16.61
CA GLN A 75 9.68 7.86 -17.81
C GLN A 75 9.61 9.25 -18.47
N LYS A 76 9.23 10.29 -17.71
CA LYS A 76 9.21 11.67 -18.20
C LYS A 76 10.57 12.13 -18.76
N ARG A 77 11.66 11.79 -18.06
CA ARG A 77 13.02 12.10 -18.50
C ARG A 77 13.36 11.39 -19.82
N LYS A 78 13.00 10.12 -19.97
CA LYS A 78 13.23 9.33 -21.18
C LYS A 78 12.46 9.90 -22.36
N GLU A 79 11.18 10.17 -22.19
CA GLU A 79 10.32 10.78 -23.23
C GLU A 79 10.88 12.13 -23.70
N LYS A 80 11.24 12.99 -22.75
CA LYS A 80 11.88 14.28 -23.04
C LYS A 80 13.20 14.11 -23.80
N ASN A 81 14.03 13.14 -23.40
CA ASN A 81 15.29 12.87 -24.09
C ASN A 81 15.07 12.38 -25.52
N ILE A 82 14.12 11.47 -25.75
CA ILE A 82 13.74 11.00 -27.09
C ILE A 82 13.29 12.19 -27.94
N LYS A 83 12.41 13.05 -27.42
CA LYS A 83 11.88 14.22 -28.14
C LYS A 83 12.98 15.21 -28.53
N LEU A 84 13.95 15.46 -27.63
CA LEU A 84 15.02 16.44 -27.83
C LEU A 84 16.23 15.93 -28.63
N SER A 85 16.45 14.61 -28.63
CA SER A 85 17.57 13.97 -29.32
C SER A 85 17.28 13.65 -30.78
N GLN A 86 16.01 13.75 -31.21
CA GLN A 86 15.63 13.59 -32.62
C GLN A 86 16.37 14.59 -33.52
N LYS A 87 16.89 14.06 -34.63
CA LYS A 87 17.63 14.82 -35.65
C LYS A 87 17.01 14.59 -37.03
N THR A 88 17.21 15.54 -37.93
CA THR A 88 16.89 15.40 -39.35
C THR A 88 17.94 14.53 -40.05
N LYS A 89 17.70 14.14 -41.30
CA LYS A 89 18.67 13.38 -42.12
C LYS A 89 20.04 14.07 -42.22
N LYS A 90 20.07 15.41 -42.11
CA LYS A 90 21.29 16.23 -42.13
C LYS A 90 21.90 16.44 -40.73
N GLY A 91 21.44 15.72 -39.71
CA GLY A 91 22.00 15.76 -38.35
C GLY A 91 21.56 16.97 -37.51
N GLN A 92 20.80 17.91 -38.06
CA GLN A 92 20.27 19.05 -37.33
C GLN A 92 19.18 18.61 -36.35
N PRO A 93 19.03 19.25 -35.18
CA PRO A 93 17.96 18.91 -34.25
C PRO A 93 16.57 19.16 -34.86
N LYS A 94 15.64 18.22 -34.65
CA LYS A 94 14.25 18.38 -35.10
C LYS A 94 13.56 19.43 -34.24
N MET A 95 13.16 20.56 -34.85
CA MET A 95 12.67 21.74 -34.12
C MET A 95 11.28 21.58 -33.50
N GLN A 96 10.39 20.82 -34.13
CA GLN A 96 9.00 20.64 -33.69
C GLN A 96 8.88 20.36 -32.18
N GLY A 97 9.57 19.31 -31.70
CA GLY A 97 9.45 18.91 -30.30
C GLY A 97 10.07 19.91 -29.31
N ARG A 98 11.05 20.70 -29.74
CA ARG A 98 11.66 21.76 -28.92
C ARG A 98 10.73 22.96 -28.78
N LEU A 99 10.01 23.30 -29.85
CA LEU A 99 9.04 24.40 -29.86
C LEU A 99 7.84 24.08 -28.97
N GLU A 100 7.29 22.86 -29.06
CA GLU A 100 6.21 22.41 -28.17
C GLU A 100 6.60 22.52 -26.70
N MET A 101 7.82 22.10 -26.34
CA MET A 101 8.35 22.25 -24.98
C MET A 101 8.55 23.70 -24.53
N LEU A 102 8.91 24.59 -25.47
CA LEU A 102 9.07 26.01 -25.17
C LEU A 102 7.70 26.65 -24.92
N LEU A 103 6.71 26.33 -25.76
CA LEU A 103 5.33 26.79 -25.61
C LEU A 103 4.75 26.34 -24.25
N GLU A 104 4.92 25.06 -23.89
CA GLU A 104 4.46 24.52 -22.60
C GLU A 104 5.06 25.29 -21.41
N LYS A 105 6.35 25.65 -21.48
CA LYS A 105 7.02 26.44 -20.45
C LYS A 105 6.45 27.86 -20.36
N ILE A 106 6.25 28.51 -21.51
CA ILE A 106 5.68 29.87 -21.56
C ILE A 106 4.27 29.87 -20.94
N GLN A 107 3.44 28.90 -21.32
CA GLN A 107 2.10 28.74 -20.77
C GLN A 107 2.13 28.45 -19.26
N SER A 108 3.04 27.59 -18.80
CA SER A 108 3.21 27.27 -17.37
C SER A 108 3.72 28.45 -16.55
N THR A 109 4.44 29.41 -17.16
CA THR A 109 4.87 30.65 -16.48
C THR A 109 3.81 31.74 -16.50
N MET A 110 2.87 31.68 -17.44
CA MET A 110 1.79 32.67 -17.59
C MET A 110 0.51 32.27 -16.85
N ALA A 111 0.37 30.99 -16.50
CA ALA A 111 -0.69 30.44 -15.66
C ALA A 111 -0.30 30.51 -14.18
#